data_AF-A2FXT6-F1
#
_entry.id   AF-A2FXT6-F1
#
_cell.length_a   1.000
_cell.length_b   1.000
_cell.length_c   1.000
_cell.angle_alpha   90.00
_cell.angle_beta   90.00
_cell.angle_gamma   90.00
#
_symmetry.space_group_name_H-M   'P 1'
#
loop_
_entity.id
_entity.type
_entity.pdbx_description
1 polymer ?
#
loop_
_entity_poly.entity_id
_entity_poly.type
_entity_poly.pdbx_seq_one_letter_code
_entity_poly.pdbx_strand_id
1 'polypeptide(L)'
;MATTQSRIIEAIRKDDVEEFKGIKVSGALINAELPKNKDLDCPIRGTATRKGYCPKGATQVMYCAACGATNVLKHILDSYKNVDLVKNIDGFRAFHCAVITDDPACFHILLKKYFDNKLISDLISTDGAQDEPENKENDIELMKSVAITAFSNSGYHQIITILENFETAFKTYDNNTQDHDNKISSKLTSLALYNKDSKALFLLRAYNLLDITGMDGFNHAQDTEDQTPMSKEFKNALNEVTRKSSFDENEQKAEREKLKQALKYNYKDEEVSLTVKCHNCDKDATKKFDGDGYYYCDTCFRKAKSKQAQKPK
;
A
#
# COMPACT_ATOMS: atom_id res chain seq x y z
N MET A 1 26.81 -18.37 14.16
CA MET A 1 26.77 -17.06 13.48
C MET A 1 25.42 -16.93 12.79
N ALA A 2 24.58 -15.97 13.18
CA ALA A 2 23.39 -15.67 12.40
C ALA A 2 23.83 -15.26 10.99
N THR A 3 23.28 -15.89 9.96
CA THR A 3 23.63 -15.61 8.56
C THR A 3 23.42 -14.14 8.23
N THR A 4 24.21 -13.56 7.33
CA THR A 4 24.07 -12.16 6.86
C THR A 4 22.61 -11.82 6.51
N GLN A 5 21.89 -12.76 5.90
CA GLN A 5 20.46 -12.62 5.59
C GLN A 5 19.57 -12.47 6.83
N SER A 6 19.87 -13.16 7.94
CA SER A 6 19.11 -13.01 9.18
C SER A 6 19.24 -11.59 9.76
N ARG A 7 20.42 -10.97 9.63
CA ARG A 7 20.63 -9.57 10.03
C ARG A 7 19.88 -8.61 9.11
N ILE A 8 19.88 -8.87 7.80
CA ILE A 8 19.12 -8.07 6.82
C ILE A 8 17.62 -8.10 7.16
N ILE A 9 17.07 -9.30 7.40
CA ILE A 9 15.67 -9.51 7.75
C ILE A 9 15.32 -8.77 9.06
N GLU A 10 16.19 -8.82 10.06
CA GLU A 10 15.97 -8.13 11.35
C GLU A 10 16.00 -6.60 11.19
N ALA A 11 16.98 -6.07 10.45
CA ALA A 11 17.10 -4.65 10.18
C ALA A 11 15.87 -4.10 9.42
N ILE A 12 15.42 -4.82 8.39
CA ILE A 12 14.19 -4.47 7.65
C ILE A 12 12.98 -4.51 8.58
N ARG A 13 12.82 -5.56 9.39
CA ARG A 13 11.66 -5.70 10.29
C ARG A 13 11.55 -4.53 11.29
N LYS A 14 12.70 -4.04 11.78
CA LYS A 14 12.78 -2.89 12.68
C LYS A 14 12.72 -1.55 11.97
N ASP A 15 12.81 -1.53 10.64
CA ASP A 15 13.07 -0.34 9.84
C ASP A 15 14.35 0.41 10.31
N ASP A 16 15.38 -0.35 10.70
CA ASP A 16 16.67 0.16 11.17
C ASP A 16 17.63 0.34 9.99
N VAL A 17 17.63 1.56 9.43
CA VAL A 17 18.45 1.92 8.28
C VAL A 17 19.96 1.91 8.58
N GLU A 18 20.37 2.19 9.82
CA GLU A 18 21.78 2.24 10.19
C GLU A 18 22.35 0.83 10.36
N GLU A 19 21.60 -0.08 10.98
CA GLU A 19 21.96 -1.49 10.99
C GLU A 19 22.04 -2.05 9.56
N PHE A 20 21.06 -1.71 8.71
CA PHE A 20 21.04 -2.15 7.32
C PHE A 20 22.29 -1.70 6.54
N LYS A 21 22.66 -0.42 6.65
CA LYS A 21 23.90 0.14 6.06
C LYS A 21 25.15 -0.59 6.56
N GLY A 22 25.21 -0.90 7.85
CA GLY A 22 26.31 -1.62 8.47
C GLY A 22 26.54 -3.04 7.94
N ILE A 23 25.52 -3.68 7.35
CA ILE A 23 25.61 -5.02 6.77
C ILE A 23 26.35 -5.02 5.42
N LYS A 24 26.46 -3.87 4.73
CA LYS A 24 27.11 -3.71 3.42
C LYS A 24 26.57 -4.68 2.36
N VAL A 25 25.26 -4.64 2.14
CA VAL A 25 24.60 -5.49 1.14
C VAL A 25 25.07 -5.11 -0.26
N SER A 26 25.53 -6.09 -1.06
CA SER A 26 25.91 -5.83 -2.45
C SER A 26 24.66 -5.63 -3.32
N GLY A 27 24.77 -4.83 -4.39
CA GLY A 27 23.63 -4.58 -5.29
C GLY A 27 23.03 -5.85 -5.90
N ALA A 28 23.86 -6.87 -6.14
CA ALA A 28 23.41 -8.18 -6.61
C ALA A 28 22.46 -8.89 -5.63
N LEU A 29 22.62 -8.65 -4.32
CA LEU A 29 21.80 -9.28 -3.28
C LEU A 29 20.44 -8.60 -3.11
N ILE A 30 20.23 -7.36 -3.57
CA ILE A 30 18.96 -6.63 -3.38
C ILE A 30 17.80 -7.32 -4.09
N ASN A 31 18.05 -7.80 -5.31
CA ASN A 31 17.08 -8.55 -6.11
C ASN A 31 17.10 -10.07 -5.81
N ALA A 32 18.01 -10.53 -4.95
CA ALA A 32 18.06 -11.92 -4.55
C ALA A 32 16.89 -12.26 -3.63
N GLU A 33 16.39 -13.49 -3.76
CA GLU A 33 15.32 -14.01 -2.95
C GLU A 33 15.82 -14.23 -1.51
N LEU A 34 15.01 -13.84 -0.53
CA LEU A 34 15.23 -14.21 0.87
C LEU A 34 15.03 -15.72 1.06
N PRO A 35 15.53 -16.32 2.15
CA PRO A 35 15.38 -17.76 2.39
C PRO A 35 13.93 -18.24 2.37
N LYS A 36 13.60 -19.20 1.49
CA LYS A 36 12.23 -19.77 1.34
C LYS A 36 11.77 -20.62 2.52
N ASN A 37 12.72 -21.20 3.26
CA ASN A 37 12.48 -22.12 4.37
C ASN A 37 12.24 -21.41 5.70
N LYS A 38 12.32 -20.08 5.72
CA LYS A 38 12.05 -19.28 6.91
C LYS A 38 10.72 -18.58 6.71
N ASP A 39 9.77 -18.84 7.60
CA ASP A 39 8.57 -18.02 7.64
C ASP A 39 9.01 -16.59 7.99
N LEU A 40 8.89 -15.70 7.02
CA LEU A 40 9.19 -14.30 7.17
C LEU A 40 8.06 -13.68 7.98
N ASP A 41 8.31 -13.44 9.26
CA ASP A 41 7.36 -12.74 10.11
C ASP A 41 7.29 -11.26 9.70
N CYS A 42 6.16 -10.87 9.11
CA CYS A 42 5.85 -9.51 8.73
C CYS A 42 4.95 -8.87 9.78
N PRO A 43 5.51 -8.09 10.73
CA PRO A 43 4.68 -7.33 11.64
C PRO A 43 3.96 -6.26 10.81
N ILE A 44 2.64 -6.39 10.64
CA ILE A 44 1.83 -5.25 10.17
C ILE A 44 1.87 -4.21 11.29
N ARG A 45 2.49 -3.06 11.02
CA ARG A 45 2.34 -1.87 11.85
C ARG A 45 0.93 -1.32 11.57
N GLY A 46 -0.02 -1.50 12.50
CA GLY A 46 -1.29 -0.77 12.42
C GLY A 46 -2.54 -1.50 12.92
N THR A 47 -2.63 -2.82 12.73
CA THR A 47 -3.84 -3.57 13.15
C THR A 47 -3.49 -4.93 13.74
N ALA A 48 -3.95 -5.20 14.97
CA ALA A 48 -3.68 -6.45 15.70
C ALA A 48 -4.31 -7.71 15.06
N THR A 49 -5.14 -7.53 14.02
CA THR A 49 -6.05 -8.56 13.50
C THR A 49 -5.65 -9.14 12.15
N ARG A 50 -4.70 -8.53 11.42
CA ARG A 50 -4.21 -9.08 10.15
C ARG A 50 -2.73 -9.43 10.29
N LYS A 51 -2.36 -10.66 9.96
CA LYS A 51 -0.95 -11.02 9.75
C LYS A 51 -0.53 -10.50 8.39
N GLY A 52 0.62 -9.83 8.32
CA GLY A 52 1.20 -9.41 7.05
C GLY A 52 1.45 -10.60 6.17
N TYR A 53 1.08 -10.50 4.90
CA TYR A 53 1.46 -11.48 3.91
C TYR A 53 2.77 -11.06 3.25
N CYS A 54 3.75 -11.95 3.25
CA CYS A 54 4.94 -11.84 2.44
C CYS A 54 5.22 -13.20 1.78
N PRO A 55 5.37 -13.25 0.45
CA PRO A 55 5.59 -14.51 -0.24
C PRO A 55 6.93 -15.13 0.16
N LYS A 56 7.02 -16.46 0.11
CA LYS A 56 8.27 -17.17 0.38
C LYS A 56 9.27 -16.83 -0.72
N GLY A 57 10.50 -16.50 -0.35
CA GLY A 57 11.48 -16.05 -1.33
C GLY A 57 11.32 -14.59 -1.76
N ALA A 58 10.55 -13.78 -1.03
CA ALA A 58 10.46 -12.35 -1.29
C ALA A 58 11.84 -11.69 -1.46
N THR A 59 11.94 -10.72 -2.36
CA THR A 59 13.13 -9.86 -2.43
C THR A 59 13.19 -8.94 -1.22
N GLN A 60 14.34 -8.28 -1.01
CA GLN A 60 14.48 -7.32 0.09
C GLN A 60 13.46 -6.18 -0.02
N VAL A 61 13.19 -5.72 -1.24
CA VAL A 61 12.20 -4.66 -1.53
C VAL A 61 10.78 -5.12 -1.20
N MET A 62 10.41 -6.33 -1.62
CA MET A 62 9.10 -6.91 -1.30
C MET A 62 8.92 -7.08 0.22
N TYR A 63 9.97 -7.49 0.93
CA TYR A 63 9.92 -7.64 2.37
C TYR A 63 9.88 -6.29 3.10
N CYS A 64 10.57 -5.25 2.60
CA CYS A 64 10.41 -3.89 3.13
C CYS A 64 8.98 -3.39 2.97
N ALA A 65 8.39 -3.58 1.78
CA ALA A 65 7.01 -3.22 1.51
C ALA A 65 6.04 -3.93 2.46
N ALA A 66 6.18 -5.26 2.62
CA ALA A 66 5.33 -6.06 3.51
C ALA A 66 5.47 -5.69 5.00
N CYS A 67 6.64 -5.21 5.42
CA CYS A 67 6.89 -4.77 6.81
C CYS A 67 6.56 -3.29 7.06
N GLY A 68 6.22 -2.51 6.03
CA GLY A 68 6.12 -1.04 6.15
C GLY A 68 7.47 -0.37 6.49
N ALA A 69 8.59 -0.96 6.08
CA ALA A 69 9.95 -0.48 6.38
C ALA A 69 10.37 0.66 5.45
N THR A 70 9.72 1.81 5.64
CA THR A 70 9.80 2.99 4.77
C THR A 70 11.22 3.55 4.65
N ASN A 71 11.98 3.61 5.75
CA ASN A 71 13.32 4.22 5.74
C ASN A 71 14.34 3.32 5.07
N VAL A 72 14.29 2.01 5.35
CA VAL A 72 15.15 1.03 4.69
C VAL A 72 14.81 0.95 3.20
N LEU A 73 13.53 0.97 2.83
CA LEU A 73 13.10 0.98 1.43
C LEU A 73 13.66 2.18 0.67
N LYS A 74 13.51 3.40 1.19
CA LYS A 74 14.10 4.61 0.57
C LYS A 74 15.59 4.44 0.36
N HIS A 75 16.31 4.01 1.40
CA HIS A 75 17.75 3.80 1.29
C HIS A 75 18.12 2.80 0.19
N ILE A 76 17.40 1.69 0.06
CA ILE A 76 17.62 0.72 -1.03
C ILE A 76 17.40 1.40 -2.39
N LEU A 77 16.28 2.08 -2.59
CA LEU A 77 15.96 2.70 -3.88
C LEU A 77 16.88 3.87 -4.25
N ASP A 78 17.46 4.56 -3.26
CA ASP A 78 18.41 5.65 -3.47
C ASP A 78 19.83 5.13 -3.75
N SER A 79 20.21 4.02 -3.11
CA SER A 79 21.58 3.50 -3.16
C SER A 79 21.83 2.55 -4.32
N TYR A 80 20.79 1.89 -4.83
CA TYR A 80 20.91 0.88 -5.87
C TYR A 80 20.11 1.31 -7.12
N LYS A 81 20.80 1.40 -8.27
CA LYS A 81 20.17 1.82 -9.53
C LYS A 81 19.33 0.72 -10.18
N ASN A 82 19.72 -0.55 -10.01
CA ASN A 82 19.16 -1.69 -10.74
C ASN A 82 18.17 -2.49 -9.89
N VAL A 83 17.38 -1.82 -9.06
CA VAL A 83 16.36 -2.49 -8.24
C VAL A 83 15.21 -2.92 -9.14
N ASP A 84 14.92 -4.23 -9.13
CA ASP A 84 13.82 -4.78 -9.91
C ASP A 84 12.51 -4.70 -9.12
N LEU A 85 11.68 -3.71 -9.47
CA LEU A 85 10.38 -3.49 -8.85
C LEU A 85 9.27 -4.39 -9.42
N VAL A 86 9.51 -5.01 -10.57
CA VAL A 86 8.53 -5.82 -11.29
C VAL A 86 8.76 -7.33 -11.12
N LYS A 87 9.86 -7.71 -10.45
CA LYS A 87 10.15 -9.09 -10.06
C LYS A 87 8.94 -9.73 -9.39
N ASN A 88 8.47 -10.81 -10.00
CA ASN A 88 7.34 -11.58 -9.55
C ASN A 88 7.81 -12.79 -8.74
N ILE A 89 7.31 -12.94 -7.52
CA ILE A 89 7.50 -14.11 -6.65
C ILE A 89 6.12 -14.58 -6.21
N ASP A 90 5.76 -15.81 -6.58
CA ASP A 90 4.46 -16.44 -6.28
C ASP A 90 3.24 -15.60 -6.69
N GLY A 91 3.33 -14.86 -7.80
CA GLY A 91 2.26 -13.96 -8.26
C GLY A 91 2.30 -12.57 -7.63
N PHE A 92 3.16 -12.35 -6.64
CA PHE A 92 3.29 -11.07 -5.93
C PHE A 92 4.50 -10.30 -6.41
N ARG A 93 4.39 -8.98 -6.34
CA ARG A 93 5.45 -8.00 -6.63
C ARG A 93 5.54 -7.03 -5.46
N ALA A 94 6.55 -6.15 -5.44
CA ALA A 94 6.70 -5.18 -4.35
C ALA A 94 5.45 -4.31 -4.12
N PHE A 95 4.79 -3.90 -5.21
CA PHE A 95 3.53 -3.17 -5.14
C PHE A 95 2.41 -3.93 -4.44
N HIS A 96 2.25 -5.23 -4.74
CA HIS A 96 1.24 -6.08 -4.09
C HIS A 96 1.47 -6.14 -2.58
N CYS A 97 2.73 -6.31 -2.14
CA CYS A 97 3.07 -6.31 -0.72
C CYS A 97 2.73 -4.95 -0.06
N ALA A 98 2.96 -3.83 -0.75
CA ALA A 98 2.74 -2.49 -0.21
C ALA A 98 1.25 -2.08 -0.13
N VAL A 99 0.37 -2.67 -0.94
CA VAL A 99 -1.08 -2.36 -0.87
C VAL A 99 -1.82 -3.21 0.15
N ILE A 100 -1.21 -4.31 0.61
CA ILE A 100 -1.74 -5.15 1.69
C ILE A 100 -1.48 -4.49 3.06
N THR A 101 -0.52 -3.58 3.15
CA THR A 101 -0.24 -2.83 4.38
C THR A 101 -1.16 -1.63 4.55
N ASP A 102 -1.52 -1.34 5.79
CA ASP A 102 -2.36 -0.19 6.13
C ASP A 102 -1.66 1.16 5.84
N ASP A 103 -0.32 1.19 5.95
CA ASP A 103 0.49 2.36 5.64
C ASP A 103 0.81 2.44 4.13
N PRO A 104 0.35 3.49 3.42
CA PRO A 104 0.61 3.67 2.00
C PRO A 104 2.00 4.23 1.69
N ALA A 105 2.83 4.58 2.69
CA ALA A 105 4.12 5.22 2.47
C ALA A 105 5.03 4.40 1.55
N CYS A 106 5.17 3.09 1.80
CA CYS A 106 5.93 2.20 0.94
C CYS A 106 5.37 2.16 -0.48
N PHE A 107 4.04 2.12 -0.64
CA PHE A 107 3.38 2.12 -1.94
C PHE A 107 3.73 3.39 -2.74
N HIS A 108 3.62 4.56 -2.13
CA HIS A 108 3.96 5.85 -2.75
C HIS A 108 5.42 5.94 -3.16
N ILE A 109 6.33 5.44 -2.33
CA ILE A 109 7.77 5.41 -2.63
C ILE A 109 8.06 4.52 -3.84
N LEU A 110 7.48 3.32 -3.87
CA LEU A 110 7.62 2.41 -5.01
C LEU A 110 7.05 3.02 -6.29
N LEU A 111 5.86 3.63 -6.20
CA LEU A 111 5.19 4.23 -7.34
C LEU A 111 6.01 5.38 -7.92
N LYS A 112 6.49 6.28 -7.06
CA LYS A 112 7.38 7.37 -7.48
C LYS A 112 8.63 6.82 -8.18
N LYS A 113 9.31 5.86 -7.57
CA LYS A 113 10.54 5.28 -8.14
C LYS A 113 10.29 4.59 -9.48
N TYR A 114 9.16 3.91 -9.62
CA TYR A 114 8.77 3.23 -10.85
C TYR A 114 8.55 4.23 -12.00
N PHE A 115 7.85 5.33 -11.74
CA PHE A 115 7.69 6.39 -12.74
C PHE A 115 9.00 7.11 -13.06
N ASP A 116 9.84 7.38 -12.06
CA ASP A 116 11.16 7.98 -12.29
C ASP A 116 12.01 7.09 -13.23
N ASN A 117 12.02 5.77 -12.98
CA ASN A 117 12.74 4.82 -13.83
C ASN A 117 12.16 4.76 -15.26
N LYS A 118 10.84 4.83 -15.41
CA LYS A 118 10.18 4.81 -16.72
C LYS A 118 10.43 6.09 -17.53
N LEU A 119 10.33 7.26 -16.89
CA LEU A 119 10.68 8.55 -17.50
C LEU A 119 12.13 8.56 -17.97
N ILE A 120 13.05 8.01 -17.18
CA ILE A 120 14.46 7.87 -17.58
C ILE A 120 14.62 6.93 -18.77
N SER A 121 13.90 5.80 -18.79
CA SER A 121 13.90 4.86 -19.93
C SER A 121 13.41 5.53 -21.22
N ASP A 122 12.29 6.25 -21.16
CA ASP A 122 11.71 6.94 -22.31
C ASP A 122 12.63 8.05 -22.85
N LEU A 123 13.42 8.71 -21.99
CA LEU A 123 14.42 9.71 -22.38
C LEU A 123 15.68 9.12 -23.01
N ILE A 124 16.04 7.88 -22.67
CA ILE A 124 17.22 7.19 -23.22
C ILE A 124 16.90 6.54 -24.57
N SER A 125 15.64 6.13 -24.81
CA SER A 125 15.18 5.54 -26.08
C SER A 125 15.01 6.55 -27.23
N THR A 126 15.53 7.78 -27.15
CA THR A 126 15.41 8.79 -28.22
C THR A 126 16.21 8.49 -29.50
N ASP A 127 17.00 7.42 -29.52
CA ASP A 127 17.74 6.99 -30.71
C ASP A 127 16.91 6.02 -31.58
N GLY A 128 15.76 6.49 -32.09
CA GLY A 128 15.09 5.98 -33.29
C GLY A 128 14.67 4.50 -33.35
N ALA A 129 14.88 3.70 -32.31
CA ALA A 129 14.40 2.33 -32.24
C ALA A 129 12.92 2.35 -31.87
N GLN A 130 12.08 1.83 -32.75
CA GLN A 130 10.68 1.49 -32.44
C GLN A 130 10.68 0.38 -31.39
N ASP A 131 10.93 0.71 -30.12
CA ASP A 131 10.70 -0.22 -29.02
C ASP A 131 9.19 -0.49 -28.96
N GLU A 132 8.85 -1.76 -29.12
CA GLU A 132 7.50 -2.29 -29.32
C GLU A 132 6.51 -1.98 -28.19
N PRO A 133 5.20 -1.97 -28.48
CA PRO A 133 4.11 -1.77 -27.50
C PRO A 133 4.05 -2.78 -26.33
N GLU A 134 4.83 -3.88 -26.35
CA GLU A 134 4.78 -4.96 -25.34
C GLU A 134 5.00 -4.48 -23.89
N ASN A 135 5.76 -3.41 -23.66
CA ASN A 135 6.08 -2.98 -22.30
C ASN A 135 4.92 -2.22 -21.62
N LYS A 136 4.04 -1.56 -22.39
CA LYS A 136 2.91 -0.78 -21.83
C LYS A 136 1.77 -1.67 -21.36
N GLU A 137 1.54 -2.80 -22.03
CA GLU A 137 0.53 -3.78 -21.67
C GLU A 137 0.85 -4.44 -20.32
N ASN A 138 2.14 -4.74 -20.09
CA ASN A 138 2.64 -5.28 -18.82
C ASN A 138 2.44 -4.33 -17.62
N ASP A 139 2.53 -3.01 -17.84
CA ASP A 139 2.33 -2.00 -16.81
C ASP A 139 0.85 -1.86 -16.41
N ILE A 140 -0.06 -1.92 -17.39
CA ILE A 140 -1.50 -1.88 -17.14
C ILE A 140 -1.94 -3.15 -16.39
N GLU A 141 -1.47 -4.33 -16.83
CA GLU A 141 -1.75 -5.60 -16.14
C GLU A 141 -1.17 -5.63 -14.71
N LEU A 142 0.02 -5.05 -14.51
CA LEU A 142 0.57 -4.84 -13.17
C LEU A 142 -0.37 -3.98 -12.33
N MET A 143 -0.74 -2.79 -12.79
CA MET A 143 -1.53 -1.88 -11.97
C MET A 143 -2.97 -2.37 -11.75
N LYS A 144 -3.51 -3.13 -12.70
CA LYS A 144 -4.77 -3.87 -12.56
C LYS A 144 -4.70 -4.89 -11.43
N SER A 145 -3.69 -5.77 -11.44
CA SER A 145 -3.52 -6.78 -10.38
C SER A 145 -3.28 -6.14 -9.00
N VAL A 146 -2.54 -5.04 -8.94
CA VAL A 146 -2.32 -4.26 -7.72
C VAL A 146 -3.62 -3.59 -7.23
N ALA A 147 -4.42 -3.01 -8.13
CA ALA A 147 -5.70 -2.40 -7.78
C ALA A 147 -6.67 -3.44 -7.21
N ILE A 148 -6.81 -4.61 -7.86
CA ILE A 148 -7.62 -5.74 -7.39
C ILE A 148 -7.19 -6.17 -5.97
N THR A 149 -5.88 -6.23 -5.74
CA THR A 149 -5.33 -6.58 -4.42
C THR A 149 -5.64 -5.50 -3.38
N ALA A 150 -5.51 -4.22 -3.72
CA ALA A 150 -5.83 -3.11 -2.83
C ALA A 150 -7.32 -3.09 -2.46
N PHE A 151 -8.23 -3.31 -3.43
CA PHE A 151 -9.68 -3.43 -3.19
C PHE A 151 -10.00 -4.58 -2.25
N SER A 152 -9.40 -5.75 -2.45
CA SER A 152 -9.62 -6.93 -1.60
C SER A 152 -9.19 -6.70 -0.15
N ASN A 153 -8.29 -5.75 0.10
CA ASN A 153 -7.79 -5.40 1.42
C ASN A 153 -8.42 -4.12 2.01
N SER A 154 -9.37 -3.49 1.31
CA SER A 154 -9.95 -2.18 1.67
C SER A 154 -8.90 -1.05 1.72
N GLY A 155 -7.83 -1.16 0.95
CA GLY A 155 -6.76 -0.17 0.81
C GLY A 155 -7.18 1.03 -0.07
N TYR A 156 -8.22 1.76 0.34
CA TYR A 156 -8.85 2.79 -0.50
C TYR A 156 -7.91 3.93 -0.89
N HIS A 157 -6.92 4.25 -0.06
CA HIS A 157 -5.97 5.30 -0.38
C HIS A 157 -5.05 4.89 -1.53
N GLN A 158 -4.57 3.65 -1.50
CA GLN A 158 -3.79 3.05 -2.57
C GLN A 158 -4.63 2.93 -3.85
N ILE A 159 -5.90 2.52 -3.73
CA ILE A 159 -6.86 2.50 -4.85
C ILE A 159 -6.96 3.88 -5.50
N ILE A 160 -7.26 4.94 -4.73
CA ILE A 160 -7.36 6.30 -5.24
C ILE A 160 -6.07 6.68 -5.95
N THR A 161 -4.93 6.42 -5.32
CA THR A 161 -3.62 6.75 -5.90
C THR A 161 -3.41 6.05 -7.25
N ILE A 162 -3.73 4.76 -7.35
CA ILE A 162 -3.64 4.02 -8.61
C ILE A 162 -4.58 4.64 -9.64
N LEU A 163 -5.85 4.87 -9.27
CA LEU A 163 -6.84 5.42 -10.18
C LEU A 163 -6.43 6.81 -10.69
N GLU A 164 -5.92 7.70 -9.84
CA GLU A 164 -5.47 9.03 -10.28
C GLU A 164 -4.30 8.98 -11.27
N ASN A 165 -3.41 7.99 -11.14
CA ASN A 165 -2.24 7.87 -12.00
C ASN A 165 -2.53 7.06 -13.28
N PHE A 166 -3.55 6.18 -13.27
CA PHE A 166 -3.81 5.21 -14.35
C PHE A 166 -5.23 5.24 -14.91
N GLU A 167 -6.11 6.18 -14.51
CA GLU A 167 -7.51 6.24 -14.94
C GLU A 167 -7.66 6.16 -16.46
N THR A 168 -6.93 6.99 -17.21
CA THR A 168 -7.01 7.01 -18.68
C THR A 168 -6.56 5.68 -19.28
N ALA A 169 -5.53 5.06 -18.71
CA ALA A 169 -5.02 3.77 -19.17
C ALA A 169 -6.04 2.65 -18.91
N PHE A 170 -6.68 2.64 -17.74
CA PHE A 170 -7.74 1.68 -17.40
C PHE A 170 -8.98 1.85 -18.28
N LYS A 171 -9.45 3.08 -18.50
CA LYS A 171 -10.58 3.34 -19.42
C LYS A 171 -10.29 2.85 -20.84
N THR A 172 -9.10 3.14 -21.34
CA THR A 172 -8.67 2.70 -22.67
C THR A 172 -8.61 1.18 -22.76
N TYR A 173 -8.04 0.52 -21.75
CA TYR A 173 -7.97 -0.94 -21.68
C TYR A 173 -9.37 -1.58 -21.66
N ASP A 174 -10.28 -1.09 -20.81
CA ASP A 174 -11.64 -1.64 -20.70
C ASP A 174 -12.45 -1.47 -21.99
N ASN A 175 -12.27 -0.34 -22.69
CA ASN A 175 -12.95 -0.09 -23.97
C ASN A 175 -12.43 -1.00 -25.11
N ASN A 176 -11.15 -1.37 -25.05
CA ASN A 176 -10.53 -2.23 -26.05
C ASN A 176 -10.74 -3.72 -25.75
N THR A 177 -11.05 -4.07 -24.51
CA THR A 177 -11.26 -5.45 -24.08
C THR A 177 -12.68 -5.92 -24.41
N GLN A 178 -12.80 -6.92 -25.29
CA GLN A 178 -14.09 -7.53 -25.64
C GLN A 178 -14.58 -8.53 -24.59
N ASP A 179 -13.66 -9.12 -23.82
CA ASP A 179 -13.96 -10.10 -22.78
C ASP A 179 -14.37 -9.41 -21.47
N HIS A 180 -15.62 -9.59 -21.07
CA HIS A 180 -16.20 -9.00 -19.86
C HIS A 180 -15.44 -9.42 -18.59
N ASP A 181 -14.99 -10.68 -18.52
CA ASP A 181 -14.27 -11.21 -17.35
C ASP A 181 -12.88 -10.62 -17.23
N ASN A 182 -12.34 -10.03 -18.31
CA ASN A 182 -11.04 -9.39 -18.31
C ASN A 182 -11.09 -7.88 -18.09
N LYS A 183 -12.27 -7.26 -18.10
CA LYS A 183 -12.43 -5.84 -17.77
C LYS A 183 -12.11 -5.57 -16.30
N ILE A 184 -11.38 -4.49 -16.08
CA ILE A 184 -11.00 -4.01 -14.75
C ILE A 184 -12.27 -3.60 -13.99
N SER A 185 -13.13 -2.82 -14.63
CA SER A 185 -14.42 -2.38 -14.09
C SER A 185 -15.28 -3.54 -13.57
N SER A 186 -15.42 -4.61 -14.35
CA SER A 186 -16.19 -5.81 -13.98
C SER A 186 -15.61 -6.51 -12.73
N LYS A 187 -14.30 -6.77 -12.70
CA LYS A 187 -13.64 -7.41 -11.55
C LYS A 187 -13.74 -6.58 -10.27
N LEU A 188 -13.49 -5.27 -10.37
CA LEU A 188 -13.55 -4.40 -9.21
C LEU A 188 -14.99 -4.25 -8.69
N THR A 189 -15.97 -4.16 -9.58
CA THR A 189 -17.39 -4.11 -9.22
C THR A 189 -17.80 -5.40 -8.50
N SER A 190 -17.41 -6.56 -9.02
CA SER A 190 -17.68 -7.85 -8.41
C SER A 190 -17.08 -7.97 -7.01
N LEU A 191 -15.86 -7.48 -6.80
CA LEU A 191 -15.22 -7.44 -5.48
C LEU A 191 -15.96 -6.52 -4.50
N ALA A 192 -16.36 -5.33 -4.96
CA ALA A 192 -17.11 -4.39 -4.13
C ALA A 192 -18.46 -4.98 -3.69
N LEU A 193 -19.15 -5.68 -4.60
CA LEU A 193 -20.41 -6.37 -4.32
C LEU A 193 -20.21 -7.54 -3.35
N TYR A 194 -19.22 -8.40 -3.60
CA TYR A 194 -18.91 -9.57 -2.76
C TYR A 194 -18.57 -9.15 -1.32
N ASN A 195 -17.76 -8.11 -1.16
CA ASN A 195 -17.36 -7.60 0.15
C ASN A 195 -18.45 -6.75 0.85
N LYS A 196 -19.60 -6.52 0.20
CA LYS A 196 -20.65 -5.59 0.67
C LYS A 196 -20.07 -4.22 1.03
N ASP A 197 -19.14 -3.74 0.21
CA ASP A 197 -18.34 -2.55 0.48
C ASP A 197 -18.90 -1.33 -0.25
N SER A 198 -19.69 -0.53 0.46
CA SER A 198 -20.30 0.68 -0.10
C SER A 198 -19.27 1.71 -0.56
N LYS A 199 -18.13 1.84 0.15
CA LYS A 199 -17.07 2.79 -0.20
C LYS A 199 -16.41 2.41 -1.52
N ALA A 200 -16.17 1.11 -1.73
CA ALA A 200 -15.66 0.60 -2.99
C ALA A 200 -16.61 0.93 -4.17
N LEU A 201 -17.93 0.78 -3.99
CA LEU A 201 -18.90 1.13 -5.01
C LEU A 201 -18.89 2.63 -5.36
N PHE A 202 -18.87 3.50 -4.35
CA PHE A 202 -18.77 4.95 -4.58
C PHE A 202 -17.46 5.35 -5.26
N LEU A 203 -16.34 4.70 -4.91
CA LEU A 203 -15.05 4.93 -5.57
C LEU A 203 -15.09 4.53 -7.05
N LEU A 204 -15.56 3.32 -7.37
CA LEU A 204 -15.65 2.86 -8.76
C LEU A 204 -16.54 3.77 -9.59
N ARG A 205 -17.64 4.24 -8.99
CA ARG A 205 -18.52 5.21 -9.62
C ARG A 205 -17.84 6.54 -9.89
N ALA A 206 -17.16 7.13 -8.90
CA ALA A 206 -16.50 8.42 -9.03
C ALA A 206 -15.40 8.46 -10.11
N TYR A 207 -14.80 7.30 -10.42
CA TYR A 207 -13.80 7.14 -11.48
C TYR A 207 -14.35 6.59 -12.81
N ASN A 208 -15.67 6.43 -12.92
CA ASN A 208 -16.34 5.86 -14.09
C ASN A 208 -15.78 4.48 -14.49
N LEU A 209 -15.50 3.65 -13.48
CA LEU A 209 -15.07 2.25 -13.60
C LEU A 209 -16.11 1.30 -13.03
N LEU A 210 -17.31 1.79 -12.73
CA LEU A 210 -18.40 0.97 -12.25
C LEU A 210 -19.06 0.26 -13.43
N ASP A 211 -19.07 -1.07 -13.38
CA ASP A 211 -19.79 -1.87 -14.35
C ASP A 211 -21.20 -2.20 -13.87
N ILE A 212 -22.17 -1.40 -14.32
CA ILE A 212 -23.57 -1.56 -13.97
C ILE A 212 -24.18 -2.86 -14.51
N THR A 213 -23.64 -3.44 -15.59
CA THR A 213 -24.20 -4.66 -16.21
C THR A 213 -24.06 -5.88 -15.30
N GLY A 214 -23.04 -5.92 -14.44
CA GLY A 214 -22.87 -6.94 -13.42
C GLY A 214 -23.75 -6.78 -12.18
N MET A 215 -24.39 -5.62 -12.00
CA MET A 215 -25.19 -5.33 -10.79
C MET A 215 -26.60 -5.92 -10.83
N ASP A 216 -27.21 -6.03 -12.02
CA ASP A 216 -28.59 -6.48 -12.19
C ASP A 216 -28.81 -7.92 -11.71
N GLY A 217 -27.84 -8.80 -11.94
CA GLY A 217 -27.87 -10.18 -11.43
C GLY A 217 -27.71 -10.28 -9.90
N PHE A 218 -27.02 -9.33 -9.28
CA PHE A 218 -26.79 -9.31 -7.83
C PHE A 218 -28.04 -8.84 -7.05
N ASN A 219 -28.79 -7.91 -7.63
CA ASN A 219 -30.05 -7.40 -7.05
C ASN A 219 -31.11 -8.50 -6.89
N HIS A 220 -31.18 -9.47 -7.81
CA HIS A 220 -32.15 -10.57 -7.74
C HIS A 220 -31.80 -11.66 -6.72
N ALA A 221 -30.52 -11.78 -6.32
CA ALA A 221 -30.07 -12.80 -5.38
C ALA A 221 -30.28 -12.40 -3.90
N GLN A 222 -30.33 -11.10 -3.58
CA GLN A 222 -30.32 -10.58 -2.19
C GLN A 222 -31.69 -10.23 -1.59
N ASP A 223 -32.78 -10.53 -2.28
CA ASP A 223 -34.15 -10.40 -1.74
C ASP A 223 -34.48 -11.46 -0.66
N THR A 224 -33.52 -12.34 -0.33
CA THR A 224 -33.73 -13.49 0.56
C THR A 224 -32.97 -13.47 1.89
N GLU A 225 -32.07 -12.51 2.15
CA GLU A 225 -31.19 -12.54 3.35
C GLU A 225 -31.24 -11.28 4.26
N ASP A 226 -30.99 -11.54 5.55
CA ASP A 226 -31.11 -10.72 6.77
C ASP A 226 -30.92 -9.19 6.67
N GLN A 227 -31.87 -8.48 7.30
CA GLN A 227 -31.90 -7.02 7.45
C GLN A 227 -30.99 -6.51 8.58
N THR A 228 -29.69 -6.82 8.51
CA THR A 228 -28.71 -6.17 9.39
C THR A 228 -28.52 -4.68 9.01
N PRO A 229 -28.14 -3.80 9.95
CA PRO A 229 -27.86 -2.39 9.64
C PRO A 229 -26.83 -2.19 8.52
N MET A 230 -25.79 -3.04 8.49
CA MET A 230 -24.75 -3.03 7.45
C MET A 230 -25.31 -3.43 6.08
N SER A 231 -26.25 -4.38 6.01
CA SER A 231 -26.90 -4.74 4.74
C SER A 231 -27.81 -3.61 4.23
N LYS A 232 -28.43 -2.84 5.13
CA LYS A 232 -29.24 -1.65 4.77
C LYS A 232 -28.39 -0.51 4.23
N GLU A 233 -27.26 -0.18 4.88
CA GLU A 233 -26.33 0.86 4.39
C GLU A 233 -25.77 0.52 3.01
N PHE A 234 -25.36 -0.74 2.82
CA PHE A 234 -24.89 -1.22 1.53
C PHE A 234 -26.00 -1.19 0.46
N LYS A 235 -27.21 -1.67 0.77
CA LYS A 235 -28.36 -1.60 -0.16
C LYS A 235 -28.72 -0.17 -0.54
N ASN A 236 -28.65 0.77 0.40
CA ASN A 236 -28.88 2.19 0.12
C ASN A 236 -27.81 2.76 -0.82
N ALA A 237 -26.54 2.48 -0.55
CA ALA A 237 -25.44 2.88 -1.42
C ALA A 237 -25.58 2.29 -2.82
N LEU A 238 -25.87 0.99 -2.93
CA LEU A 238 -26.12 0.31 -4.20
C LEU A 238 -27.26 0.98 -4.98
N ASN A 239 -28.41 1.22 -4.33
CA ASN A 239 -29.54 1.93 -4.95
C ASN A 239 -29.19 3.35 -5.39
N GLU A 240 -28.43 4.10 -4.59
CA GLU A 240 -27.98 5.46 -4.93
C GLU A 240 -27.03 5.47 -6.13
N VAL A 241 -26.15 4.47 -6.20
CA VAL A 241 -25.21 4.24 -7.29
C VAL A 241 -25.93 3.86 -8.58
N THR A 242 -26.94 2.98 -8.53
CA THR A 242 -27.70 2.54 -9.70
C THR A 242 -28.66 3.61 -10.24
N ARG A 243 -29.27 4.44 -9.39
CA ARG A 243 -30.29 5.45 -9.82
C ARG A 243 -29.76 6.56 -10.71
N LYS A 244 -28.46 6.83 -10.68
CA LYS A 244 -27.86 7.97 -11.38
C LYS A 244 -26.92 7.41 -12.45
N SER A 245 -27.46 7.29 -13.66
CA SER A 245 -26.84 6.60 -14.80
C SER A 245 -25.58 7.27 -15.36
N SER A 246 -25.27 8.51 -14.98
CA SER A 246 -24.02 9.19 -15.32
C SER A 246 -23.87 10.45 -14.47
N PHE A 247 -22.68 10.68 -13.95
CA PHE A 247 -22.27 12.00 -13.47
C PHE A 247 -21.68 12.79 -14.63
N ASP A 248 -21.97 14.09 -14.70
CA ASP A 248 -21.13 14.97 -15.50
C ASP A 248 -19.72 15.06 -14.89
N GLU A 249 -18.74 15.54 -15.66
CA GLU A 249 -17.33 15.58 -15.22
C GLU A 249 -17.12 16.42 -13.95
N ASN A 250 -17.94 17.46 -13.74
CA ASN A 250 -17.86 18.30 -12.55
C ASN A 250 -18.40 17.57 -11.31
N GLU A 251 -19.48 16.83 -11.46
CA GLU A 251 -20.03 16.02 -10.38
C GLU A 251 -19.08 14.87 -9.99
N GLN A 252 -18.45 14.20 -10.97
CA GLN A 252 -17.40 13.19 -10.71
C GLN A 252 -16.25 13.81 -9.91
N LYS A 253 -15.75 14.96 -10.36
CA LYS A 253 -14.68 15.68 -9.68
C LYS A 253 -15.05 16.06 -8.24
N ALA A 254 -16.28 16.55 -8.02
CA ALA A 254 -16.77 16.90 -6.70
C ALA A 254 -16.86 15.67 -5.78
N GLU A 255 -17.30 14.52 -6.29
CA GLU A 255 -17.37 13.28 -5.54
C GLU A 255 -15.99 12.73 -5.19
N ARG A 256 -15.03 12.76 -6.13
CA ARG A 256 -13.62 12.42 -5.86
C ARG A 256 -13.04 13.26 -4.74
N GLU A 257 -13.25 14.57 -4.75
CA GLU A 257 -12.77 15.46 -3.69
C GLU A 257 -13.44 15.18 -2.34
N LYS A 258 -14.74 14.87 -2.31
CA LYS A 258 -15.43 14.44 -1.08
C LYS A 258 -14.82 13.14 -0.53
N LEU A 259 -14.57 12.15 -1.38
CA LEU A 259 -13.97 10.88 -0.97
C LEU A 259 -12.55 11.08 -0.44
N LYS A 260 -11.74 11.90 -1.12
CA LYS A 260 -10.41 12.29 -0.63
C LYS A 260 -10.47 12.95 0.73
N GLN A 261 -11.37 13.91 0.92
CA GLN A 261 -11.53 14.58 2.21
C GLN A 261 -11.95 13.57 3.29
N ALA A 262 -12.94 12.74 3.03
CA ALA A 262 -13.40 11.72 3.97
C ALA A 262 -12.28 10.73 4.36
N LEU A 263 -11.43 10.34 3.41
CA LEU A 263 -10.30 9.46 3.66
C LEU A 263 -9.12 10.20 4.32
N LYS A 264 -8.90 11.47 4.00
CA LYS A 264 -7.93 12.35 4.66
C LYS A 264 -8.34 12.68 6.10
N TYR A 265 -9.63 12.69 6.43
CA TYR A 265 -10.07 12.80 7.82
C TYR A 265 -9.77 11.55 8.65
N ASN A 266 -9.71 10.37 8.01
CA ASN A 266 -9.22 9.14 8.64
C ASN A 266 -7.70 9.07 8.72
N TYR A 267 -7.03 9.77 7.81
CA TYR A 267 -5.59 9.96 7.74
C TYR A 267 -5.27 11.40 8.09
N LYS A 268 -5.58 11.82 9.33
CA LYS A 268 -5.04 13.10 9.78
C LYS A 268 -3.54 13.05 9.49
N ASP A 269 -3.10 13.95 8.60
CA ASP A 269 -1.79 14.57 8.64
C ASP A 269 -1.66 15.27 10.01
N GLU A 270 -1.80 14.53 11.11
CA GLU A 270 -0.90 14.75 12.20
C GLU A 270 0.46 14.54 11.53
N GLU A 271 1.24 15.62 11.41
CA GLU A 271 2.62 15.47 11.81
C GLU A 271 2.58 14.49 12.97
N VAL A 272 3.03 13.26 12.75
CA VAL A 272 3.10 12.28 13.80
C VAL A 272 4.21 12.77 14.73
N SER A 273 3.91 13.82 15.49
CA SER A 273 4.13 13.87 16.91
C SER A 273 3.46 12.61 17.43
N LEU A 274 4.15 11.47 17.28
CA LEU A 274 3.96 10.32 18.13
C LEU A 274 3.95 10.91 19.53
N THR A 275 2.77 11.08 20.12
CA THR A 275 2.64 11.34 21.54
C THR A 275 3.02 10.02 22.19
N VAL A 276 4.32 9.73 22.18
CA VAL A 276 4.88 8.58 22.86
C VAL A 276 4.54 8.81 24.31
N LYS A 277 3.83 7.89 24.95
CA LYS A 277 3.54 8.04 26.37
C LYS A 277 4.82 7.89 27.16
N CYS A 278 5.00 8.76 28.14
CA CYS A 278 6.16 8.71 28.99
C CYS A 278 6.14 7.40 29.77
N HIS A 279 7.26 6.69 29.72
CA HIS A 279 7.41 5.36 30.32
C HIS A 279 7.05 5.30 31.81
N ASN A 280 7.16 6.42 32.54
CA ASN A 280 6.93 6.49 33.98
C ASN A 280 5.64 7.19 34.42
N CYS A 281 5.00 7.95 33.54
CA CYS A 281 3.76 8.64 33.85
C CYS A 281 3.06 8.94 32.52
N ASP A 282 1.79 8.58 32.33
CA ASP A 282 1.05 8.60 31.05
C ASP A 282 0.89 9.98 30.34
N LYS A 283 1.69 10.97 30.74
CA LYS A 283 1.93 12.22 30.02
C LYS A 283 2.66 11.98 28.70
N ASP A 284 2.54 12.94 27.80
CA ASP A 284 3.24 12.89 26.52
C ASP A 284 4.76 13.06 26.72
N ALA A 285 5.53 12.27 25.97
CA ALA A 285 6.97 12.22 26.02
C ALA A 285 7.58 12.85 24.78
N THR A 286 8.63 13.63 24.99
CA THR A 286 9.30 14.40 23.94
C THR A 286 10.79 14.07 23.84
N LYS A 287 11.33 13.24 24.74
CA LYS A 287 12.77 12.97 24.83
C LYS A 287 13.07 11.48 24.97
N LYS A 288 13.83 10.92 24.03
CA LYS A 288 14.36 9.55 24.14
C LYS A 288 15.56 9.53 25.10
N PHE A 289 15.62 8.56 26.01
CA PHE A 289 16.74 8.38 26.93
C PHE A 289 17.68 7.27 26.44
N ASP A 290 18.93 7.63 26.18
CA ASP A 290 19.90 6.72 25.54
C ASP A 290 20.25 5.49 26.39
N GLY A 291 20.06 5.58 27.71
CA GLY A 291 20.41 4.50 28.64
C GLY A 291 19.49 3.27 28.57
N ASP A 292 18.24 3.42 28.12
CA ASP A 292 17.24 2.35 28.10
C ASP A 292 16.37 2.32 26.82
N GLY A 293 16.47 3.34 25.97
CA GLY A 293 15.75 3.43 24.70
C GLY A 293 14.28 3.88 24.84
N TYR A 294 13.80 4.20 26.05
CA TYR A 294 12.43 4.65 26.29
C TYR A 294 12.26 6.17 26.15
N TYR A 295 11.00 6.60 26.00
CA TYR A 295 10.66 8.01 25.89
C TYR A 295 10.18 8.60 27.23
N TYR A 296 10.87 9.69 27.57
CA TYR A 296 10.77 10.67 28.65
C TYR A 296 9.77 11.83 28.44
N CYS A 297 8.83 12.09 29.36
CA CYS A 297 8.40 13.48 29.58
C CYS A 297 9.56 14.25 30.25
N ASP A 298 9.58 15.58 30.14
CA ASP A 298 10.70 16.40 30.65
C ASP A 298 11.03 16.15 32.13
N THR A 299 10.01 15.94 32.96
CA THR A 299 10.19 15.72 34.40
C THR A 299 10.82 14.35 34.67
N CYS A 300 10.31 13.30 34.03
CA CYS A 300 10.83 11.94 34.20
C CYS A 300 12.22 11.77 33.58
N PHE A 301 12.50 12.47 32.47
CA PHE A 301 13.80 12.45 31.80
C PHE A 301 14.91 13.02 32.70
N ARG A 302 14.67 14.15 33.37
CA ARG A 302 15.63 14.73 34.33
C ARG A 302 15.91 13.78 35.51
N LYS A 303 14.86 13.12 36.03
CA LYS A 303 15.00 12.12 37.11
C LYS A 303 15.78 10.87 36.65
N ALA A 304 15.59 10.43 35.42
CA ALA A 304 16.34 9.31 34.85
C ALA A 304 17.84 9.67 34.71
N LYS A 305 18.16 10.86 34.16
CA LYS A 305 19.55 11.36 34.07
C LYS A 305 20.23 11.46 35.44
N SER A 306 19.56 12.02 36.45
CA SER A 306 20.16 12.18 37.78
C SER A 306 20.45 10.83 38.44
N LYS A 307 19.57 9.83 38.27
CA LYS A 307 19.81 8.47 38.77
C LYS A 307 20.98 7.78 38.07
N GLN A 308 21.17 8.01 36.77
CA GLN A 308 22.30 7.45 36.03
C GLN A 308 23.63 8.06 36.48
N ALA A 309 23.65 9.37 36.74
CA ALA A 309 24.85 10.08 37.22
C ALA A 309 25.27 9.66 38.64
N GLN A 310 24.35 9.12 39.44
CA GLN A 310 24.61 8.66 40.81
C GLN A 310 25.01 7.19 40.91
N LYS A 311 25.00 6.42 39.81
CA LYS A 311 25.54 5.06 39.83
C LYS A 311 27.07 5.13 39.93
N PRO A 312 27.70 4.55 40.96
CA PRO A 312 29.15 4.43 41.00
C PRO A 312 29.61 3.66 39.77
N LYS A 313 30.67 4.15 39.13
CA LYS A 313 31.33 3.48 38.02
C LYS A 313 31.97 2.18 38.47
#